data_AF-A0A7U3Z596-F1
#
_entry.id   AF-A0A7U3Z596-F1
#
_cell.length_a   1.000
_cell.length_b   1.000
_cell.length_c   1.000
_cell.angle_alpha   90.00
_cell.angle_beta   90.00
_cell.angle_gamma   90.00
#
_symmetry.space_group_name_H-M   'P 1'
#
loop_
_entity.id
_entity.type
_entity.pdbx_description
1 polymer ?
#
loop_
_entity_poly.entity_id
_entity_poly.type
_entity_poly.pdbx_seq_one_letter_code
_entity_poly.pdbx_strand_id
1 'polypeptide(L)'
;MDSTLLGALFGGGCAIAGAVATSTITYFANKKHDNLKILKQKKENLYLSIYELDLTINRYINLFEKEYIKENEIEEIDEIWWRTLSVIHMSINIYFPNLKSELSESLDVISLFFNNDIKKLREIQGMSPNYTIINLALQITAKRSYEKSKEAIRAFENKVIDMD
;
A
#
# COMPACT_ATOMS: atom_id res chain seq x y z
N MET A 1 63.70 5.79 31.02
CA MET A 1 62.36 5.31 31.40
C MET A 1 61.25 6.28 30.94
N ASP A 2 61.50 7.10 29.90
CA ASP A 2 60.53 8.09 29.37
C ASP A 2 59.80 7.63 28.10
N SER A 3 60.42 6.77 27.29
CA SER A 3 59.85 6.29 26.02
C SER A 3 58.63 5.40 26.20
N THR A 4 58.55 4.65 27.30
CA THR A 4 57.41 3.80 27.65
C THR A 4 56.20 4.61 28.12
N LEU A 5 56.42 5.71 28.84
CA LEU A 5 55.34 6.59 29.32
C LEU A 5 54.76 7.41 28.16
N LEU A 6 55.62 7.94 27.27
CA LEU A 6 55.18 8.63 26.05
C LEU A 6 54.44 7.66 25.12
N GLY A 7 54.98 6.46 24.89
CA GLY A 7 54.36 5.42 24.06
C GLY A 7 53.00 4.96 24.59
N ALA A 8 52.85 4.86 25.91
CA ALA A 8 51.56 4.55 26.56
C ALA A 8 50.55 5.71 26.45
N LEU A 9 51.00 6.97 26.49
CA LEU A 9 50.15 8.15 26.29
C LEU A 9 49.63 8.23 24.83
N PHE A 10 50.51 7.99 23.85
CA PHE A 10 50.13 7.96 22.43
C PHE A 10 49.25 6.75 22.11
N GLY A 11 49.58 5.56 22.64
CA GLY A 11 48.78 4.35 22.46
C GLY A 11 47.40 4.46 23.13
N GLY A 12 47.34 4.96 24.36
CA GLY A 12 46.09 5.18 25.10
C GLY A 12 45.22 6.28 24.49
N GLY A 13 45.84 7.39 24.03
CA GLY A 13 45.14 8.47 23.33
C GLY A 13 44.53 8.02 22.00
N CYS A 14 45.28 7.26 21.19
CA CYS A 14 44.78 6.68 19.94
C CYS A 14 43.67 5.65 20.17
N ALA A 15 43.76 4.84 21.23
CA ALA A 15 42.72 3.87 21.58
C ALA A 15 41.40 4.55 21.96
N ILE A 16 41.45 5.63 22.74
CA ILE A 16 40.26 6.41 23.13
C ILE A 16 39.67 7.11 21.91
N ALA A 17 40.50 7.76 21.08
CA ALA A 17 40.02 8.40 19.84
C ALA A 17 39.40 7.39 18.86
N GLY A 18 40.01 6.21 18.72
CA GLY A 18 39.47 5.09 17.94
C GLY A 18 38.12 4.60 18.50
N ALA A 19 38.01 4.44 19.82
CA ALA A 19 36.76 4.02 20.47
C ALA A 19 35.63 5.04 20.28
N VAL A 20 35.92 6.34 20.37
CA VAL A 20 34.94 7.40 20.13
C VAL A 20 34.50 7.44 18.65
N ALA A 21 35.44 7.30 17.72
CA ALA A 21 35.14 7.22 16.29
C ALA A 21 34.30 5.98 15.96
N THR A 22 34.68 4.80 16.45
CA THR A 22 33.91 3.56 16.30
C THR A 22 32.52 3.71 16.92
N SER A 23 32.39 4.22 18.14
CA SER A 23 31.07 4.42 18.77
C SER A 23 30.17 5.36 17.97
N THR A 24 30.74 6.43 17.41
CA THR A 24 29.99 7.40 16.59
C THR A 24 29.55 6.75 15.27
N ILE A 25 30.46 6.05 14.58
CA ILE A 25 30.18 5.31 13.35
C ILE A 25 29.12 4.23 13.62
N THR A 26 29.26 3.45 14.69
CA THR A 26 28.31 2.42 15.10
C THR A 26 26.95 3.03 15.42
N TYR A 27 26.88 4.18 16.10
CA TYR A 27 25.61 4.88 16.36
C TYR A 27 24.91 5.30 15.06
N PHE A 28 25.63 5.93 14.13
CA PHE A 28 25.05 6.32 12.83
C PHE A 28 24.70 5.12 11.96
N ALA A 29 25.52 4.06 11.98
CA ALA A 29 25.26 2.81 11.27
C ALA A 29 24.03 2.09 11.83
N ASN A 30 23.88 2.02 13.15
CA ASN A 30 22.71 1.44 13.81
C ASN A 30 21.45 2.25 13.49
N LYS A 31 21.50 3.59 13.57
CA LYS A 31 20.38 4.44 13.18
C LYS A 31 19.97 4.24 11.72
N LYS A 32 20.94 4.11 10.81
CA LYS A 32 20.68 3.80 9.40
C LYS A 32 20.07 2.41 9.24
N HIS A 33 20.58 1.41 9.96
CA HIS A 33 20.10 0.04 9.92
C HIS A 33 18.67 -0.10 10.46
N ASP A 34 18.36 0.60 11.56
CA ASP A 34 17.02 0.63 12.14
C ASP A 34 16.02 1.31 11.19
N ASN A 35 16.42 2.40 10.53
CA ASN A 35 15.59 3.02 9.49
C ASN A 35 15.33 2.08 8.32
N LEU A 36 16.34 1.32 7.86
CA LEU A 36 16.15 0.32 6.79
C LEU A 36 15.21 -0.80 7.21
N LYS A 37 15.29 -1.28 8.45
CA LYS A 37 14.34 -2.26 9.01
C LYS A 37 12.92 -1.73 9.03
N ILE A 38 12.74 -0.48 9.49
CA ILE A 38 11.43 0.17 9.51
C ILE A 38 10.87 0.28 8.10
N LEU A 39 11.65 0.77 7.13
CA LEU A 39 11.21 0.90 5.74
C LEU A 39 10.83 -0.45 5.15
N LYS A 40 11.61 -1.51 5.39
CA LYS A 40 11.28 -2.87 4.95
C LYS A 40 9.94 -3.34 5.52
N GLN A 41 9.72 -3.17 6.83
CA GLN A 41 8.46 -3.54 7.47
C GLN A 41 7.28 -2.71 6.92
N LYS A 42 7.49 -1.42 6.65
CA LYS A 42 6.45 -0.56 6.06
C LYS A 42 6.15 -0.94 4.61
N LYS A 43 7.14 -1.41 3.86
CA LYS A 43 6.97 -1.94 2.50
C LYS A 43 6.12 -3.20 2.52
N GLU A 44 6.40 -4.14 3.43
CA GLU A 44 5.58 -5.34 3.63
C GLU A 44 4.14 -5.01 4.02
N ASN A 45 3.92 -4.05 4.93
CA ASN A 45 2.58 -3.59 5.29
C ASN A 45 1.84 -2.90 4.13
N LEU A 46 2.55 -2.13 3.31
CA LEU A 46 2.00 -1.51 2.11
C LEU A 46 1.57 -2.59 1.10
N TYR A 47 2.40 -3.61 0.89
CA TYR A 47 2.09 -4.75 0.04
C TYR A 47 0.80 -5.46 0.50
N LEU A 48 0.69 -5.78 1.80
CA LEU A 48 -0.52 -6.39 2.36
C LEU A 48 -1.76 -5.52 2.18
N SER A 49 -1.62 -4.20 2.27
CA SER A 49 -2.74 -3.27 2.06
C SER A 49 -3.17 -3.22 0.59
N ILE A 50 -2.22 -3.27 -0.35
CA ILE A 50 -2.52 -3.37 -1.79
C ILE A 50 -3.24 -4.70 -2.09
N TYR A 51 -2.83 -5.79 -1.46
CA TYR A 51 -3.50 -7.07 -1.58
C TYR A 51 -4.95 -7.03 -1.05
N GLU A 52 -5.21 -6.39 0.10
CA GLU A 52 -6.59 -6.20 0.59
C GLU A 52 -7.41 -5.32 -0.37
N LEU A 53 -6.77 -4.32 -1.01
CA LEU A 53 -7.42 -3.49 -2.03
C LEU A 53 -7.85 -4.34 -3.23
N ASP A 54 -6.97 -5.23 -3.70
CA ASP A 54 -7.26 -6.19 -4.77
C ASP A 54 -8.44 -7.11 -4.42
N LEU A 55 -8.42 -7.69 -3.21
CA LEU A 55 -9.53 -8.50 -2.70
C LEU A 55 -10.84 -7.72 -2.63
N THR A 56 -10.78 -6.44 -2.27
CA THR A 56 -11.96 -5.57 -2.20
C THR A 56 -12.53 -5.32 -3.60
N ILE A 57 -11.69 -5.09 -4.62
CA ILE A 57 -12.14 -5.02 -6.01
C ILE A 57 -12.79 -6.34 -6.46
N ASN A 58 -12.24 -7.49 -6.06
CA ASN A 58 -12.84 -8.79 -6.34
C ASN A 58 -14.23 -8.93 -5.68
N ARG A 59 -14.42 -8.39 -4.47
CA ARG A 59 -15.74 -8.39 -3.80
C ARG A 59 -16.76 -7.57 -4.57
N TYR A 60 -16.38 -6.41 -5.13
CA TYR A 60 -17.30 -5.63 -5.96
C TYR A 60 -17.72 -6.36 -7.23
N ILE A 61 -16.81 -7.00 -7.96
CA ILE A 61 -17.21 -7.70 -9.19
C ILE A 61 -18.14 -8.89 -8.89
N ASN A 62 -17.93 -9.58 -7.77
CA ASN A 62 -18.81 -10.66 -7.32
C ASN A 62 -20.26 -10.18 -7.11
N LEU A 63 -20.49 -8.90 -6.81
CA LEU A 63 -21.85 -8.38 -6.72
C LEU A 63 -22.58 -8.43 -8.06
N PHE A 64 -21.87 -8.21 -9.18
CA PHE A 64 -22.46 -8.28 -10.52
C PHE A 64 -22.80 -9.72 -10.93
N GLU A 65 -22.08 -10.71 -10.39
CA GLU A 65 -22.30 -12.12 -10.68
C GLU A 65 -23.45 -12.73 -9.87
N LYS A 66 -23.99 -12.00 -8.89
CA LYS A 66 -25.10 -12.45 -8.07
C LYS A 66 -26.44 -12.23 -8.77
N GLU A 67 -27.37 -13.14 -8.49
CA GLU A 67 -28.78 -12.98 -8.85
C GLU A 67 -29.47 -11.90 -8.01
N TYR A 68 -28.98 -11.64 -6.80
CA TYR A 68 -29.53 -10.66 -5.85
C TYR A 68 -28.43 -10.05 -4.96
N ILE A 69 -28.59 -8.77 -4.63
CA ILE A 69 -27.71 -8.00 -3.72
C ILE A 69 -28.50 -7.63 -2.47
N LYS A 70 -27.87 -7.74 -1.29
CA LYS A 70 -28.48 -7.33 -0.01
C LYS A 70 -28.34 -5.82 0.22
N GLU A 71 -29.25 -5.25 0.99
CA GLU A 71 -29.39 -3.80 1.19
C GLU A 71 -28.14 -3.07 1.70
N ASN A 72 -27.19 -3.75 2.37
CA ASN A 72 -25.97 -3.12 2.92
C ASN A 72 -24.67 -3.66 2.31
N GLU A 73 -24.76 -4.51 1.28
CA GLU A 73 -23.59 -5.25 0.83
C GLU A 73 -22.57 -4.37 0.10
N ILE A 74 -23.03 -3.32 -0.59
CA ILE A 74 -22.14 -2.34 -1.23
C ILE A 74 -21.46 -1.50 -0.16
N GLU A 75 -22.19 -1.06 0.86
CA GLU A 75 -21.73 -0.24 1.96
C GLU A 75 -20.65 -0.95 2.79
N GLU A 76 -20.83 -2.24 3.08
CA GLU A 76 -19.82 -3.07 3.77
C GLU A 76 -18.50 -3.14 2.98
N ILE A 77 -18.58 -3.26 1.65
CA ILE A 77 -17.38 -3.29 0.80
C ILE A 77 -16.75 -1.90 0.72
N ASP A 78 -17.56 -0.83 0.64
CA ASP A 78 -17.11 0.56 0.64
C ASP A 78 -16.30 0.88 1.91
N GLU A 79 -16.75 0.44 3.09
CA GLU A 79 -16.02 0.67 4.34
C GLU A 79 -14.61 0.07 4.28
N ILE A 80 -14.49 -1.16 3.78
CA ILE A 80 -13.21 -1.86 3.64
C ILE A 80 -12.33 -1.15 2.60
N TRP A 81 -12.92 -0.72 1.48
CA TRP A 81 -12.23 0.05 0.44
C TRP A 81 -11.61 1.33 1.02
N TRP A 82 -12.41 2.17 1.67
CA TRP A 82 -11.95 3.46 2.18
C TRP A 82 -10.90 3.31 3.29
N ARG A 83 -11.09 2.34 4.19
CA ARG A 83 -10.11 2.04 5.23
C ARG A 83 -8.78 1.62 4.63
N THR A 84 -8.80 0.70 3.67
CA THR A 84 -7.60 0.17 3.01
C THR A 84 -6.88 1.27 2.23
N LEU A 85 -7.63 2.05 1.44
CA LEU A 85 -7.09 3.16 0.67
C LEU A 85 -6.44 4.23 1.57
N SER A 86 -7.03 4.51 2.73
CA SER A 86 -6.46 5.44 3.71
C SER A 86 -5.11 4.96 4.25
N VAL A 87 -4.99 3.67 4.56
CA VAL A 87 -3.73 3.06 5.01
C VAL A 87 -2.66 3.13 3.92
N ILE A 88 -3.03 2.88 2.67
CA ILE A 88 -2.13 3.00 1.51
C ILE A 88 -1.64 4.45 1.35
N HIS A 89 -2.55 5.42 1.33
CA HIS A 89 -2.19 6.84 1.24
C HIS A 89 -1.28 7.29 2.37
N MET A 90 -1.58 6.88 3.61
CA MET A 90 -0.75 7.21 4.76
C MET A 90 0.66 6.61 4.62
N SER A 91 0.75 5.34 4.23
CA SER A 91 2.02 4.65 4.05
C SER A 91 2.88 5.31 2.97
N ILE A 92 2.27 5.66 1.84
CA ILE A 92 2.95 6.33 0.72
C ILE A 92 3.38 7.74 1.11
N ASN A 93 2.49 8.54 1.71
CA ASN A 93 2.83 9.91 2.07
C ASN A 93 3.94 10.01 3.12
N ILE A 94 4.03 9.05 4.06
CA ILE A 94 5.02 9.08 5.15
C ILE A 94 6.32 8.39 4.75
N TYR A 95 6.25 7.22 4.14
CA TYR A 95 7.42 6.35 3.95
C TYR A 95 7.88 6.23 2.50
N PHE A 96 6.97 6.39 1.52
CA PHE A 96 7.26 6.13 0.11
C PHE A 96 6.68 7.22 -0.82
N PRO A 97 7.05 8.51 -0.61
CA PRO A 97 6.43 9.62 -1.33
C PRO A 97 6.71 9.59 -2.84
N ASN A 98 7.76 8.87 -3.25
CA ASN A 98 8.08 8.60 -4.65
C ASN A 98 6.98 7.82 -5.37
N LEU A 99 6.15 7.03 -4.68
CA LEU A 99 5.07 6.23 -5.27
C LEU A 99 3.75 7.00 -5.45
N LYS A 100 3.72 8.29 -5.13
CA LYS A 100 2.48 9.07 -5.11
C LYS A 100 1.87 9.25 -6.50
N SER A 101 2.70 9.40 -7.54
CA SER A 101 2.21 9.56 -8.92
C SER A 101 1.60 8.25 -9.42
N GLU A 102 2.30 7.15 -9.18
CA GLU A 102 1.95 5.79 -9.59
C GLU A 102 0.66 5.34 -8.92
N LEU A 103 0.47 5.67 -7.63
CA LEU A 103 -0.80 5.46 -6.95
C LEU A 103 -1.92 6.26 -7.62
N SER A 104 -1.70 7.54 -7.90
CA SER A 104 -2.72 8.41 -8.51
C SER A 104 -3.17 7.88 -9.86
N GLU A 105 -2.23 7.52 -10.73
CA GLU A 105 -2.51 6.94 -12.05
C GLU A 105 -3.34 5.66 -11.95
N SER A 106 -3.00 4.81 -10.97
CA SER A 106 -3.73 3.56 -10.74
C SER A 106 -5.15 3.81 -10.24
N LEU A 107 -5.31 4.77 -9.32
CA LEU A 107 -6.61 5.18 -8.80
C LEU A 107 -7.49 5.84 -9.86
N ASP A 108 -6.91 6.58 -10.81
CA ASP A 108 -7.66 7.17 -11.92
C ASP A 108 -8.30 6.07 -12.78
N VAL A 109 -7.57 5.00 -13.08
CA VAL A 109 -8.11 3.84 -13.81
C VAL A 109 -9.20 3.15 -13.01
N ILE A 110 -8.95 2.89 -11.72
CA ILE A 110 -9.91 2.22 -10.85
C ILE A 110 -11.19 3.06 -10.68
N SER A 111 -11.06 4.40 -10.63
CA SER A 111 -12.20 5.31 -10.52
C SER A 111 -13.23 5.12 -11.64
N LEU A 112 -12.80 4.68 -12.83
CA LEU A 112 -13.71 4.38 -13.94
C LEU A 112 -14.65 3.23 -13.60
N PHE A 113 -14.19 2.21 -12.90
CA PHE A 113 -15.03 1.10 -12.44
C PHE A 113 -16.08 1.59 -11.42
N PHE A 114 -15.63 2.39 -10.45
CA PHE A 114 -16.53 2.96 -9.44
C PHE A 114 -17.58 3.89 -10.03
N ASN A 115 -17.15 4.82 -10.89
CA ASN A 115 -18.01 5.86 -11.45
C ASN A 115 -18.98 5.32 -12.51
N ASN A 116 -18.60 4.30 -13.27
CA ASN A 116 -19.41 3.80 -14.37
C ASN A 116 -20.25 2.57 -14.01
N ASP A 117 -19.74 1.70 -13.15
CA ASP A 117 -20.36 0.40 -12.89
C ASP A 117 -20.90 0.32 -11.46
N ILE A 118 -20.10 0.61 -10.43
CA ILE A 118 -20.56 0.59 -9.03
C ILE A 118 -21.66 1.61 -8.80
N LYS A 119 -21.53 2.82 -9.37
CA LYS A 119 -22.57 3.83 -9.32
C LYS A 119 -23.90 3.34 -9.90
N LYS A 120 -23.88 2.69 -11.07
CA LYS A 120 -25.08 2.09 -11.66
C LYS A 120 -25.64 1.00 -10.78
N LEU A 121 -24.79 0.17 -10.19
CA LEU A 121 -25.22 -0.87 -9.27
C LEU A 121 -26.00 -0.29 -8.07
N ARG A 122 -25.50 0.80 -7.47
CA ARG A 122 -26.19 1.55 -6.41
C ARG A 122 -27.51 2.15 -6.88
N GLU A 123 -27.54 2.73 -8.08
CA GLU A 123 -28.78 3.27 -8.66
C GLU A 123 -29.86 2.19 -8.79
N ILE A 124 -29.49 0.98 -9.21
CA ILE A 124 -30.45 -0.12 -9.37
C ILE A 124 -30.87 -0.68 -8.00
N GLN A 125 -29.95 -0.79 -7.03
CA GLN A 125 -30.28 -1.17 -5.64
C GLN A 125 -31.30 -0.19 -5.02
N GLY A 126 -31.17 1.11 -5.28
CA GLY A 126 -32.11 2.13 -4.81
C GLY A 126 -33.50 2.08 -5.45
N MET A 127 -33.66 1.42 -6.60
CA MET A 127 -34.94 1.31 -7.31
C MET A 127 -35.84 0.16 -6.80
N SER A 128 -35.30 -0.83 -6.08
CA SER A 128 -36.08 -1.82 -5.34
C SER A 128 -35.22 -2.43 -4.22
N PRO A 129 -35.55 -2.19 -2.93
CA PRO A 129 -34.74 -2.67 -1.80
C PRO A 129 -34.82 -4.20 -1.60
N ASN A 130 -35.78 -4.87 -2.24
CA ASN A 130 -35.94 -6.32 -2.20
C ASN A 130 -35.74 -6.89 -3.61
N TYR A 131 -34.55 -7.45 -3.84
CA TYR A 131 -34.15 -8.20 -5.05
C TYR A 131 -33.94 -7.34 -6.31
N THR A 132 -32.67 -6.99 -6.56
CA THR A 132 -32.21 -6.41 -7.81
C THR A 132 -31.67 -7.49 -8.75
N ILE A 133 -32.32 -7.71 -9.88
CA ILE A 133 -31.79 -8.56 -10.97
C ILE A 133 -30.81 -7.72 -11.81
N ILE A 134 -29.58 -8.21 -11.95
CA ILE A 134 -28.52 -7.56 -12.73
C ILE A 134 -28.59 -8.07 -14.17
N ASN A 135 -28.61 -7.17 -15.14
CA ASN A 135 -28.66 -7.58 -16.55
C ASN A 135 -27.27 -7.98 -17.09
N LEU A 136 -27.27 -8.83 -18.12
CA LEU A 136 -26.05 -9.35 -18.74
C LEU A 136 -25.14 -8.25 -19.32
N ALA A 137 -25.74 -7.17 -19.85
CA ALA A 137 -24.97 -6.08 -20.44
C ALA A 137 -24.11 -5.36 -19.37
N LEU A 138 -24.68 -5.11 -18.18
CA LEU A 138 -23.99 -4.49 -17.06
C LEU A 138 -22.90 -5.41 -16.50
N GLN A 139 -23.15 -6.72 -16.43
CA GLN A 139 -22.12 -7.69 -16.06
C GLN A 139 -20.91 -7.65 -17.00
N ILE A 140 -21.15 -7.59 -18.32
CA ILE A 140 -20.09 -7.53 -19.33
C ILE A 140 -19.29 -6.22 -19.22
N THR A 141 -19.96 -5.07 -19.02
CA THR A 141 -19.25 -3.79 -18.87
C THR A 141 -18.45 -3.75 -17.58
N ALA A 142 -19.03 -4.17 -16.46
CA ALA A 142 -18.40 -4.22 -15.15
C ALA A 142 -17.18 -5.16 -15.15
N LYS A 143 -17.27 -6.31 -15.82
CA LYS A 143 -16.14 -7.23 -15.95
C LYS A 143 -14.97 -6.59 -16.70
N ARG A 144 -15.24 -5.83 -17.76
CA ARG A 144 -14.18 -5.16 -18.54
C ARG A 144 -13.46 -4.09 -17.74
N SER A 145 -14.18 -3.25 -17.00
CA SER A 145 -13.59 -2.22 -16.14
C SER A 145 -12.91 -2.81 -14.90
N TYR A 146 -13.44 -3.91 -14.37
CA TYR A 146 -12.78 -4.72 -13.34
C TYR A 146 -11.40 -5.21 -13.81
N GLU A 147 -11.28 -5.85 -14.98
CA GLU A 147 -9.97 -6.34 -15.47
C GLU A 147 -8.95 -5.20 -15.63
N LYS A 148 -9.38 -4.04 -16.12
CA LYS A 148 -8.52 -2.85 -16.18
C LYS A 148 -8.08 -2.36 -14.79
N SER A 149 -8.98 -2.42 -13.82
CA SER A 149 -8.68 -2.07 -12.42
C SER A 149 -7.66 -3.05 -11.83
N LYS A 150 -7.77 -4.35 -12.14
CA LYS A 150 -6.83 -5.39 -11.72
C LYS A 150 -5.45 -5.18 -12.35
N GLU A 151 -5.39 -4.83 -13.62
CA GLU A 151 -4.13 -4.50 -14.30
C GLU A 151 -3.47 -3.28 -13.66
N ALA A 152 -4.24 -2.23 -13.32
CA ALA A 152 -3.73 -1.05 -12.63
C ALA A 152 -3.17 -1.39 -11.23
N ILE A 153 -3.91 -2.18 -10.42
CA ILE A 153 -3.41 -2.63 -9.12
C ILE A 153 -2.12 -3.43 -9.27
N ARG A 154 -2.07 -4.39 -10.20
CA ARG A 154 -0.86 -5.20 -10.43
C ARG A 154 0.32 -4.36 -10.89
N ALA A 155 0.08 -3.38 -11.77
CA ALA A 155 1.12 -2.46 -12.20
C ALA A 155 1.69 -1.67 -11.01
N PHE A 156 0.82 -1.18 -10.12
CA PHE A 156 1.23 -0.51 -8.90
C PHE A 156 1.97 -1.45 -7.93
N GLU A 157 1.46 -2.66 -7.70
CA GLU A 157 2.07 -3.68 -6.86
C GLU A 157 3.51 -3.98 -7.31
N ASN A 158 3.74 -4.14 -8.61
CA ASN A 158 5.07 -4.35 -9.17
C ASN A 158 6.01 -3.17 -8.87
N LYS A 159 5.53 -1.93 -8.97
CA LYS A 159 6.33 -0.75 -8.58
C LYS A 159 6.71 -0.77 -7.10
N VAL A 160 5.81 -1.24 -6.23
CA VAL A 160 6.12 -1.41 -4.81
C VAL A 160 7.15 -2.52 -4.61
N ILE A 161 7.03 -3.65 -5.30
CA ILE A 161 7.98 -4.77 -5.21
C ILE A 161 9.39 -4.33 -5.64
N ASP A 162 9.50 -3.62 -6.75
CA ASP A 162 10.76 -3.19 -7.37
C ASP A 162 11.47 -2.04 -6.63
N MET A 163 10.86 -1.51 -5.57
CA MET A 163 11.43 -0.42 -4.78
C MET A 163 12.51 -0.94 -3.83
N ASP A 164 13.78 -0.65 -4.12
CA ASP A 164 14.95 -1.00 -3.27
C ASP A 164 15.04 -0.16 -1.97
#